data_AF-A0A5C7T504-F1
#
_entry.id   AF-A0A5C7T504-F1
#
_cell.length_a   1.000
_cell.length_b   1.000
_cell.length_c   1.000
_cell.angle_alpha   90.00
_cell.angle_beta   90.00
_cell.angle_gamma   90.00
#
_symmetry.space_group_name_H-M   'P 1'
#
loop_
_entity.id
_entity.type
_entity.pdbx_description
1 polymer ?
#
loop_
_entity_poly.entity_id
_entity_poly.type
_entity_poly.pdbx_seq_one_letter_code
_entity_poly.pdbx_strand_id
1 'polypeptide(L)'
;MSIDALPSAPAATDAVEVFDTKAFAFLAALQSFAVQANSTAQEMQTNADLTAAMALGMALPNYAGTSSTSLTIGIGGKSLTTQTGKSWTVGQIVVVSNGTGAYMKGSVTAYSGSTLDVDVTAVVGSGTHTSWNIGLGYASLGLQPRGQRIDVASVAGTVNLTVAAHDSDDIRITGALAITAFTTDANRVFRVTAGGAFTLTNNASIVTNTGANIVASAGDTFMLRATAANTVEVLSYCYAGIAPDGSIATAKLSRPPTFGTAVNTTSGTAHDVTGIPSWANEILIPFKGVSTNGTSPVRLQLGSGSIQTSGYESTATVMGVANGTSTGGFDRYQTAAADVTSGWFKLTRITGNTWLCIAQYALNTASNPGWITGNVTLSGALDRIRFTTVDGTVPFDGGSFNVLFRE
;
A
#
# COMPACT_ATOMS: atom_id res chain seq x y z
N MET A 1 29.30 -22.58 0.21
CA MET A 1 29.35 -22.19 -1.21
C MET A 1 30.50 -21.23 -1.44
N SER A 2 31.17 -21.35 -2.59
CA SER A 2 32.13 -20.35 -3.07
C SER A 2 31.39 -19.27 -3.87
N ILE A 3 31.83 -18.02 -3.74
CA ILE A 3 31.40 -16.92 -4.61
C ILE A 3 32.33 -16.92 -5.82
N ASP A 4 31.76 -16.98 -7.02
CA ASP A 4 32.55 -16.94 -8.25
C ASP A 4 33.16 -15.54 -8.45
N ALA A 5 34.40 -15.50 -8.94
CA ALA A 5 35.05 -14.23 -9.24
C ALA A 5 34.30 -13.49 -10.36
N LEU A 6 34.06 -12.20 -10.17
CA LEU A 6 33.48 -11.37 -11.22
C LEU A 6 34.43 -11.30 -12.42
N PRO A 7 33.91 -11.32 -13.66
CA PRO A 7 34.72 -11.09 -14.85
C PRO A 7 35.28 -9.67 -14.86
N SER A 8 36.32 -9.43 -15.65
CA SER A 8 36.96 -8.11 -15.74
C SER A 8 35.97 -7.01 -16.11
N ALA A 9 35.89 -5.96 -15.27
CA ALA A 9 35.06 -4.81 -15.55
C ALA A 9 35.51 -4.08 -16.85
N PRO A 10 34.57 -3.48 -17.60
CA PRO A 10 34.92 -2.66 -18.75
C PRO A 10 35.67 -1.39 -18.32
N ALA A 11 36.70 -1.00 -19.07
CA ALA A 11 37.47 0.22 -18.82
C ALA A 11 37.13 1.31 -19.85
N ALA A 12 37.17 2.57 -19.45
CA ALA A 12 36.89 3.71 -20.35
C ALA A 12 37.88 3.81 -21.53
N THR A 13 39.02 3.13 -21.44
CA THR A 13 40.05 3.06 -22.49
C THR A 13 39.89 1.84 -23.42
N ASP A 14 38.92 0.96 -23.18
CA ASP A 14 38.67 -0.19 -24.05
C ASP A 14 38.10 0.27 -25.40
N ALA A 15 38.46 -0.43 -26.47
CA ALA A 15 37.77 -0.27 -27.76
C ALA A 15 36.29 -0.65 -27.61
N VAL A 16 35.39 0.00 -28.35
CA VAL A 16 33.92 -0.12 -28.19
C VAL A 16 33.46 -1.59 -28.13
N GLU A 17 33.93 -2.44 -29.05
CA GLU A 17 33.54 -3.86 -29.09
C GLU A 17 34.00 -4.66 -27.86
N VAL A 18 35.19 -4.32 -27.33
CA VAL A 18 35.75 -4.93 -26.11
C VAL A 18 35.01 -4.44 -24.87
N PHE A 19 34.68 -3.15 -24.83
CA PHE A 19 33.88 -2.53 -23.77
C PHE A 19 32.53 -3.21 -23.66
N ASP A 20 31.78 -3.32 -24.77
CA ASP A 20 30.44 -3.90 -24.80
C ASP A 20 30.47 -5.37 -24.36
N THR A 21 31.44 -6.14 -24.86
CA THR A 21 31.62 -7.56 -24.47
C THR A 21 31.84 -7.70 -22.95
N LYS A 22 32.73 -6.89 -22.37
CA LYS A 22 32.98 -6.90 -20.92
C LYS A 22 31.78 -6.39 -20.12
N ALA A 23 31.09 -5.37 -20.61
CA ALA A 23 29.94 -4.76 -19.93
C ALA A 23 28.78 -5.76 -19.81
N PHE A 24 28.44 -6.47 -20.90
CA PHE A 24 27.38 -7.48 -20.86
C PHE A 24 27.76 -8.68 -19.99
N ALA A 25 29.00 -9.15 -20.07
CA ALA A 25 29.48 -10.25 -19.23
C ALA A 25 29.48 -9.89 -17.73
N PHE A 26 29.90 -8.67 -17.38
CA PHE A 26 29.91 -8.18 -16.01
C PHE A 26 28.49 -8.02 -15.47
N LEU A 27 27.58 -7.41 -16.24
CA LEU A 27 26.19 -7.22 -15.81
C LEU A 27 25.46 -8.55 -15.59
N ALA A 28 25.69 -9.54 -16.46
CA ALA A 28 25.15 -10.89 -16.28
C ALA A 28 25.69 -11.57 -15.00
N ALA A 29 26.98 -11.38 -14.71
CA ALA A 29 27.61 -11.95 -13.51
C ALA A 29 27.08 -11.33 -12.20
N LEU A 30 26.66 -10.06 -12.19
CA LEU A 30 26.12 -9.39 -10.99
C LEU A 30 24.84 -10.07 -10.45
N GLN A 31 23.98 -10.58 -11.34
CA GLN A 31 22.78 -11.31 -10.92
C GLN A 31 23.14 -12.60 -10.19
N SER A 32 24.09 -13.37 -10.73
CA SER A 32 24.59 -14.60 -10.11
C SER A 32 25.34 -14.31 -8.81
N PHE A 33 26.15 -13.25 -8.77
CA PHE A 33 26.85 -12.80 -7.56
C PHE A 33 25.88 -12.47 -6.43
N ALA A 34 24.79 -11.75 -6.71
CA ALA A 34 23.79 -11.43 -5.70
C ALA A 34 23.15 -12.70 -5.09
N VAL A 35 22.85 -13.70 -5.91
CA VAL A 35 22.32 -14.99 -5.46
C VAL A 35 23.36 -15.74 -4.61
N GLN A 36 24.60 -15.83 -5.07
CA GLN A 36 25.69 -16.51 -4.36
C GLN A 36 26.04 -15.83 -3.04
N ALA A 37 26.04 -14.48 -3.00
CA ALA A 37 26.27 -13.70 -1.79
C ALA A 37 25.16 -13.91 -0.76
N ASN A 38 23.89 -13.90 -1.19
CA ASN A 38 22.75 -14.20 -0.31
C ASN A 38 22.82 -15.62 0.25
N SER A 39 23.18 -16.60 -0.59
CA SER A 39 23.34 -17.99 -0.16
C SER A 39 24.50 -18.16 0.82
N THR A 40 25.62 -17.47 0.60
CA THR A 40 26.76 -17.49 1.52
C THR A 40 26.41 -16.84 2.87
N ALA A 41 25.63 -15.75 2.87
CA ALA A 41 25.11 -15.14 4.09
C ALA A 41 24.20 -16.10 4.88
N GLN A 42 23.33 -16.86 4.20
CA GLN A 42 22.50 -17.89 4.83
C GLN A 42 23.32 -19.03 5.43
N GLU A 43 24.35 -19.49 4.72
CA GLU A 43 25.27 -20.51 5.25
C GLU A 43 26.04 -20.00 6.48
N MET A 44 26.50 -18.74 6.47
CA MET A 44 27.16 -18.13 7.63
C MET A 44 26.23 -18.08 8.85
N GLN A 45 24.96 -17.72 8.66
CA GLN A 45 23.97 -17.74 9.74
C GLN A 45 23.74 -19.17 10.26
N THR A 46 23.60 -20.15 9.36
CA THR A 46 23.46 -21.56 9.71
C THR A 46 24.67 -22.08 10.50
N ASN A 47 25.89 -21.66 10.14
CA ASN A 47 27.12 -22.03 10.83
C ASN A 47 27.25 -21.35 12.21
N ALA A 48 26.82 -20.10 12.35
CA ALA A 48 26.75 -19.41 13.63
C ALA A 48 25.76 -20.12 14.57
N ASP A 49 24.60 -20.51 14.05
CA ASP A 49 23.59 -21.26 14.79
C ASP A 49 24.08 -22.67 15.18
N LEU A 50 24.83 -23.35 14.31
CA LEU A 50 25.47 -24.63 14.61
C LEU A 50 26.50 -24.49 15.74
N THR A 51 27.28 -23.41 15.73
CA THR A 51 28.27 -23.12 16.78
C THR A 51 27.59 -22.84 18.12
N ALA A 52 26.48 -22.10 18.12
CA ALA A 52 25.66 -21.87 19.30
C ALA A 52 25.01 -23.16 19.83
N ALA A 53 24.51 -24.03 18.94
CA ALA A 53 23.95 -25.33 19.28
C ALA A 53 25.00 -26.27 19.89
N MET A 54 26.25 -26.25 19.38
CA MET A 54 27.36 -27.00 19.98
C MET A 54 27.70 -26.49 21.39
N ALA A 55 27.69 -25.17 21.61
CA ALA A 55 27.90 -24.58 22.93
C ALA A 55 26.78 -24.94 23.93
N LEU A 56 25.52 -24.99 23.47
CA LEU A 56 24.38 -25.47 24.26
C LEU A 56 24.42 -26.99 24.49
N GLY A 57 24.93 -27.77 23.53
CA GLY A 57 25.18 -29.21 23.68
C GLY A 57 26.21 -29.52 24.77
N MET A 58 27.21 -28.64 24.96
CA MET A 58 28.12 -28.72 26.11
C MET A 58 27.43 -28.38 27.45
N ALA A 59 26.36 -27.56 27.43
CA ALA A 59 25.57 -27.24 28.62
C ALA A 59 24.55 -28.34 28.99
N LEU A 60 24.27 -29.30 28.08
CA LEU A 60 23.37 -30.45 28.30
C LEU A 60 24.07 -31.78 27.96
N PRO A 61 25.01 -32.26 28.79
CA PRO A 61 25.92 -33.38 28.45
C PRO A 61 25.23 -34.70 28.13
N ASN A 62 24.00 -34.89 28.62
CA ASN A 62 23.20 -36.09 28.36
C ASN A 62 22.64 -36.15 26.93
N TYR A 63 22.65 -35.03 26.21
CA TYR A 63 22.16 -34.91 24.83
C TYR A 63 23.28 -34.65 23.81
N ALA A 64 24.53 -34.68 24.27
CA ALA A 64 25.72 -34.59 23.44
C ALA A 64 26.54 -35.88 23.53
N GLY A 65 27.16 -36.28 22.41
CA GLY A 65 28.01 -37.46 22.35
C GLY A 65 29.04 -37.35 21.24
N THR A 66 29.87 -38.38 21.14
CA THR A 66 30.82 -38.53 20.04
C THR A 66 30.70 -39.92 19.43
N SER A 67 31.20 -40.08 18.21
CA SER A 67 31.25 -41.36 17.51
C SER A 67 32.54 -41.47 16.71
N SER A 68 33.13 -42.67 16.71
CA SER A 68 34.26 -43.05 15.86
C SER A 68 33.85 -43.88 14.64
N THR A 69 32.55 -43.97 14.37
CA THR A 69 32.01 -44.79 13.28
C THR A 69 32.42 -44.20 11.94
N SER A 70 33.01 -45.01 11.06
CA SER A 70 33.35 -44.60 9.69
C SER A 70 32.07 -44.45 8.87
N LEU A 71 31.72 -43.21 8.51
CA LEU A 71 30.51 -42.91 7.74
C LEU A 71 30.83 -41.98 6.59
N THR A 72 30.23 -42.26 5.43
CA THR A 72 30.17 -41.32 4.31
C THR A 72 29.03 -40.35 4.53
N ILE A 73 29.28 -39.06 4.31
CA ILE A 73 28.23 -38.03 4.33
C ILE A 73 27.22 -38.36 3.22
N GLY A 74 25.96 -38.56 3.62
CA GLY A 74 24.88 -38.86 2.69
C GLY A 74 23.53 -39.00 3.39
N ILE A 75 22.47 -38.81 2.63
CA ILE A 75 21.08 -38.95 3.10
C ILE A 75 20.70 -40.42 3.40
N GLY A 76 19.56 -40.61 4.07
CA GLY A 76 19.03 -41.90 4.49
C GLY A 76 19.65 -42.42 5.79
N GLY A 77 19.22 -43.60 6.22
CA GLY A 77 19.62 -44.23 7.49
C GLY A 77 21.14 -44.28 7.70
N LYS A 78 21.57 -43.88 8.90
CA LYS A 78 22.95 -43.99 9.41
C LYS A 78 22.90 -44.53 10.84
N SER A 79 23.78 -45.48 11.13
CA SER A 79 23.96 -46.05 12.47
C SER A 79 25.32 -45.62 13.02
N LEU A 80 25.34 -45.10 14.24
CA LEU A 80 26.54 -44.62 14.92
C LEU A 80 26.72 -45.34 16.25
N THR A 81 27.94 -45.80 16.50
CA THR A 81 28.36 -46.17 17.85
C THR A 81 28.72 -44.91 18.63
N THR A 82 28.10 -44.73 19.79
CA THR A 82 28.25 -43.57 20.68
C THR A 82 28.20 -44.02 22.15
N GLN A 83 28.24 -43.09 23.10
CA GLN A 83 28.23 -43.43 24.52
C GLN A 83 26.88 -44.00 24.98
N THR A 84 26.89 -44.81 26.03
CA THR A 84 25.69 -45.29 26.72
C THR A 84 25.12 -44.24 27.67
N GLY A 85 23.85 -44.38 28.04
CA GLY A 85 23.21 -43.54 29.06
C GLY A 85 22.88 -42.10 28.62
N LYS A 86 22.86 -41.83 27.32
CA LYS A 86 22.39 -40.56 26.77
C LYS A 86 20.86 -40.49 26.79
N SER A 87 20.32 -39.30 26.62
CA SER A 87 18.88 -39.04 26.71
C SER A 87 18.21 -38.84 25.34
N TRP A 88 18.85 -39.26 24.24
CA TRP A 88 18.24 -39.17 22.92
C TRP A 88 16.99 -40.05 22.84
N THR A 89 15.92 -39.51 22.26
CA THR A 89 14.64 -40.19 22.06
C THR A 89 14.24 -40.17 20.58
N VAL A 90 13.46 -41.17 20.17
CA VAL A 90 12.98 -41.30 18.79
C VAL A 90 12.20 -40.03 18.38
N GLY A 91 12.47 -39.54 17.18
CA GLY A 91 11.87 -38.32 16.62
C GLY A 91 12.65 -37.04 16.89
N GLN A 92 13.60 -37.03 17.85
CA GLN A 92 14.46 -35.86 18.05
C GLN A 92 15.36 -35.63 16.84
N ILE A 93 15.51 -34.38 16.43
CA ILE A 93 16.49 -33.99 15.41
C ILE A 93 17.86 -33.88 16.05
N VAL A 94 18.84 -34.56 15.47
CA VAL A 94 20.25 -34.50 15.86
C VAL A 94 21.11 -33.98 14.70
N VAL A 95 22.24 -33.39 15.05
CA VAL A 95 23.31 -33.03 14.13
C VAL A 95 24.53 -33.89 14.47
N VAL A 96 25.05 -34.57 13.45
CA VAL A 96 26.25 -35.39 13.48
C VAL A 96 27.31 -34.66 12.65
N SER A 97 28.34 -34.11 13.28
CA SER A 97 29.30 -33.20 12.63
C SER A 97 30.75 -33.61 12.79
N ASN A 98 31.54 -33.42 11.73
CA ASN A 98 33.00 -33.43 11.73
C ASN A 98 33.48 -31.99 11.46
N GLY A 99 33.35 -31.11 12.47
CA GLY A 99 33.63 -29.68 12.31
C GLY A 99 32.51 -28.91 11.61
N THR A 100 32.81 -27.67 11.18
CA THR A 100 31.82 -26.72 10.64
C THR A 100 31.48 -26.94 9.16
N GLY A 101 32.33 -27.63 8.40
CA GLY A 101 32.16 -27.83 6.95
C GLY A 101 31.63 -29.21 6.53
N ALA A 102 31.38 -30.11 7.48
CA ALA A 102 31.01 -31.50 7.22
C ALA A 102 30.04 -32.00 8.29
N TYR A 103 28.75 -32.09 7.96
CA TYR A 103 27.74 -32.57 8.91
C TYR A 103 26.52 -33.23 8.25
N MET A 104 25.81 -34.02 9.04
CA MET A 104 24.56 -34.68 8.71
C MET A 104 23.51 -34.29 9.74
N LYS A 105 22.30 -33.96 9.28
CA LYS A 105 21.14 -33.63 10.12
C LYS A 105 20.02 -34.62 9.82
N GLY A 106 19.40 -35.14 10.87
CA GLY A 106 18.36 -36.16 10.74
C GLY A 106 17.60 -36.41 12.02
N SER A 107 16.52 -37.18 11.94
CA SER A 107 15.75 -37.61 13.09
C SER A 107 16.30 -38.91 13.66
N VAL A 108 16.37 -39.02 15.00
CA VAL A 108 16.68 -40.27 15.69
C VAL A 108 15.57 -41.27 15.42
N THR A 109 15.92 -42.43 14.86
CA THR A 109 14.99 -43.54 14.61
C THR A 109 15.08 -44.61 15.70
N ALA A 110 16.24 -44.75 16.33
CA ALA A 110 16.44 -45.58 17.52
C ALA A 110 17.65 -45.10 18.33
N TYR A 111 17.62 -45.30 19.65
CA TYR A 111 18.79 -45.21 20.51
C TYR A 111 18.72 -46.33 21.56
N SER A 112 19.66 -47.26 21.51
CA SER A 112 19.69 -48.41 22.42
C SER A 112 21.12 -48.77 22.78
N GLY A 113 21.41 -48.82 24.09
CA GLY A 113 22.76 -49.09 24.58
C GLY A 113 23.73 -48.02 24.09
N SER A 114 24.62 -48.40 23.19
CA SER A 114 25.63 -47.53 22.57
C SER A 114 25.36 -47.22 21.09
N THR A 115 24.22 -47.63 20.54
CA THR A 115 23.93 -47.43 19.11
C THR A 115 22.85 -46.36 18.95
N LEU A 116 23.16 -45.35 18.13
CA LEU A 116 22.24 -44.30 17.71
C LEU A 116 21.98 -44.45 16.21
N ASP A 117 20.71 -44.68 15.85
CA ASP A 117 20.25 -44.71 14.48
C ASP A 117 19.55 -43.40 14.13
N VAL A 118 19.91 -42.84 12.97
CA VAL A 118 19.44 -41.54 12.48
C VAL A 118 19.00 -41.68 11.04
N ASP A 119 17.81 -41.19 10.71
CA ASP A 119 17.41 -40.97 9.32
C ASP A 119 17.86 -39.58 8.86
N VAL A 120 18.91 -39.52 8.04
CA VAL A 120 19.54 -38.27 7.60
C VAL A 120 18.77 -37.67 6.43
N THR A 121 18.28 -36.46 6.62
CA THR A 121 17.48 -35.74 5.62
C THR A 121 18.19 -34.52 5.04
N ALA A 122 19.27 -34.05 5.67
CA ALA A 122 20.09 -32.96 5.16
C ALA A 122 21.58 -33.20 5.45
N VAL A 123 22.44 -32.77 4.52
CA VAL A 123 23.90 -32.93 4.62
C VAL A 123 24.62 -31.67 4.13
N VAL A 124 25.81 -31.43 4.68
CA VAL A 124 26.77 -30.42 4.19
C VAL A 124 28.15 -31.06 4.15
N GLY A 125 28.92 -30.76 3.11
CA GLY A 125 30.21 -31.39 2.85
C GLY A 125 30.09 -32.73 2.13
N SER A 126 31.21 -33.43 2.01
CA SER A 126 31.30 -34.74 1.35
C SER A 126 32.42 -35.59 1.98
N GLY A 127 32.56 -36.82 1.50
CA GLY A 127 33.61 -37.75 1.91
C GLY A 127 33.24 -38.64 3.10
N THR A 128 34.18 -39.50 3.47
CA THR A 128 34.05 -40.46 4.57
C THR A 128 34.89 -40.00 5.75
N HIS A 129 34.26 -39.90 6.91
CA HIS A 129 34.90 -39.44 8.16
C HIS A 129 34.75 -40.49 9.26
N THR A 130 35.73 -40.53 10.15
CA THR A 130 35.83 -41.51 11.25
C THR A 130 35.71 -40.88 12.63
N SER A 131 35.35 -39.59 12.70
CA SER A 131 35.17 -38.86 13.94
C SER A 131 33.95 -37.96 13.82
N TRP A 132 33.08 -38.00 14.82
CA TRP A 132 31.83 -37.25 14.81
C TRP A 132 31.52 -36.71 16.19
N ASN A 133 31.03 -35.48 16.24
CA ASN A 133 30.33 -34.92 17.38
C ASN A 133 28.83 -35.03 17.12
N ILE A 134 28.07 -35.37 18.14
CA ILE A 134 26.62 -35.57 18.07
C ILE A 134 25.98 -34.63 19.07
N GLY A 135 24.97 -33.88 18.64
CA GLY A 135 24.17 -33.02 19.52
C GLY A 135 22.75 -32.85 19.00
N LEU A 136 21.86 -32.29 19.83
CA LEU A 136 20.53 -31.92 19.38
C LEU A 136 20.58 -30.80 18.33
N GLY A 137 19.77 -30.92 17.30
CA GLY A 137 19.49 -29.81 16.39
C GLY A 137 18.61 -28.76 17.08
N TYR A 138 18.70 -27.51 16.62
CA TYR A 138 17.93 -26.37 17.14
C TYR A 138 16.40 -26.62 17.20
N ALA A 139 15.86 -27.44 16.30
CA ALA A 139 14.44 -27.80 16.25
C ALA A 139 14.02 -28.58 17.52
N SER A 140 14.89 -29.46 18.01
CA SER A 140 14.69 -30.22 19.26
C SER A 140 14.82 -29.35 20.52
N LEU A 141 15.39 -28.15 20.38
CA LEU A 141 15.53 -27.16 21.46
C LEU A 141 14.47 -26.05 21.37
N GLY A 142 13.63 -26.03 20.34
CA GLY A 142 12.69 -24.93 20.08
C GLY A 142 13.36 -23.58 19.75
N LEU A 143 14.66 -23.60 19.41
CA LEU A 143 15.49 -22.41 19.16
C LEU A 143 15.67 -22.10 17.67
N GLN A 144 14.87 -22.71 16.79
CA GLN A 144 14.93 -22.44 15.36
C GLN A 144 14.58 -20.96 15.10
N PRO A 145 15.47 -20.16 14.47
CA PRO A 145 15.06 -18.88 13.92
C PRO A 145 13.87 -19.14 12.99
N ARG A 146 12.76 -18.43 13.17
CA ARG A 146 11.60 -18.59 12.27
C ARG A 146 12.04 -18.30 10.84
N GLY A 147 11.85 -19.27 9.96
CA GLY A 147 12.43 -19.33 8.62
C GLY A 147 12.09 -18.11 7.75
N GLN A 148 12.87 -17.93 6.69
CA GLN A 148 12.58 -16.97 5.62
C GLN A 148 11.14 -17.13 5.10
N ARG A 149 10.58 -16.09 4.46
CA ARG A 149 9.29 -16.20 3.79
C ARG A 149 9.27 -17.37 2.79
N ILE A 150 8.31 -18.26 2.93
CA ILE A 150 8.14 -19.46 2.10
C ILE A 150 6.90 -19.36 1.20
N ASP A 151 6.89 -20.09 0.09
CA ASP A 151 5.70 -20.23 -0.75
C ASP A 151 4.86 -21.44 -0.30
N VAL A 152 3.55 -21.22 -0.14
CA VAL A 152 2.56 -22.25 0.20
C VAL A 152 1.51 -22.26 -0.90
N ALA A 153 1.34 -23.39 -1.58
CA ALA A 153 0.31 -23.48 -2.62
C ALA A 153 -1.10 -23.46 -1.99
N SER A 154 -2.00 -22.68 -2.59
CA SER A 154 -3.44 -22.81 -2.35
C SER A 154 -3.91 -24.17 -2.84
N VAL A 155 -4.74 -24.82 -2.04
CA VAL A 155 -5.34 -26.13 -2.33
C VAL A 155 -6.84 -25.98 -2.18
N ALA A 156 -7.61 -26.60 -3.09
CA ALA A 156 -9.05 -26.67 -2.95
C ALA A 156 -9.37 -27.46 -1.66
N GLY A 157 -9.97 -26.80 -0.67
CA GLY A 157 -10.22 -27.41 0.62
C GLY A 157 -9.27 -26.89 1.71
N THR A 158 -8.41 -27.77 2.23
CA THR A 158 -7.56 -27.50 3.40
C THR A 158 -6.11 -27.29 3.02
N VAL A 159 -5.52 -26.16 3.43
CA VAL A 159 -4.09 -25.90 3.33
C VAL A 159 -3.40 -26.34 4.63
N ASN A 160 -2.43 -27.25 4.55
CA ASN A 160 -1.76 -27.78 5.74
C ASN A 160 -0.50 -26.98 6.11
N LEU A 161 -0.60 -26.07 7.07
CA LEU A 161 0.50 -25.22 7.53
C LEU A 161 1.41 -25.91 8.56
N THR A 162 0.97 -27.00 9.21
CA THR A 162 1.88 -27.78 10.08
C THR A 162 2.89 -28.59 9.29
N VAL A 163 2.64 -28.82 8.00
CA VAL A 163 3.60 -29.43 7.06
C VAL A 163 4.27 -28.35 6.21
N ALA A 164 3.47 -27.53 5.52
CA ALA A 164 3.98 -26.57 4.54
C ALA A 164 4.73 -25.39 5.18
N ALA A 165 4.37 -25.00 6.41
CA ALA A 165 4.92 -23.85 7.13
C ALA A 165 5.29 -24.22 8.58
N HIS A 166 5.90 -25.39 8.75
CA HIS A 166 6.24 -25.95 10.07
C HIS A 166 7.27 -25.11 10.83
N ASP A 167 8.09 -24.34 10.13
CA ASP A 167 9.19 -23.55 10.68
C ASP A 167 9.13 -22.04 10.34
N SER A 168 8.08 -21.59 9.65
CA SER A 168 7.90 -20.17 9.28
C SER A 168 6.49 -19.65 9.60
N ASP A 169 6.43 -18.38 10.01
CA ASP A 169 5.20 -17.60 10.18
C ASP A 169 5.10 -16.48 9.12
N ASP A 170 6.04 -16.42 8.18
CA ASP A 170 5.96 -15.53 7.02
C ASP A 170 5.74 -16.39 5.77
N ILE A 171 4.56 -16.30 5.17
CA ILE A 171 4.17 -17.17 4.07
C ILE A 171 3.65 -16.35 2.89
N ARG A 172 3.87 -16.86 1.69
CA ARG A 172 3.27 -16.37 0.45
C ARG A 172 2.37 -17.45 -0.13
N ILE A 173 1.06 -17.22 -0.12
CA ILE A 173 0.11 -18.21 -0.65
C ILE A 173 0.01 -18.07 -2.17
N THR A 174 0.41 -19.09 -2.92
CA THR A 174 0.43 -19.10 -4.39
C THR A 174 -0.74 -19.90 -4.98
N GLY A 175 -0.97 -19.82 -6.29
CA GLY A 175 -2.06 -20.52 -6.96
C GLY A 175 -3.41 -19.78 -6.91
N ALA A 176 -4.48 -20.47 -7.33
CA ALA A 176 -5.79 -19.86 -7.55
C ALA A 176 -6.98 -20.65 -6.98
N LEU A 177 -6.73 -21.63 -6.13
CA LEU A 177 -7.80 -22.49 -5.59
C LEU A 177 -8.40 -21.89 -4.33
N ALA A 178 -9.73 -22.05 -4.16
CA ALA A 178 -10.43 -21.58 -2.97
C ALA A 178 -10.00 -22.39 -1.73
N ILE A 179 -9.62 -21.68 -0.68
CA ILE A 179 -9.22 -22.25 0.61
C ILE A 179 -10.43 -22.17 1.56
N THR A 180 -10.76 -23.30 2.16
CA THR A 180 -11.90 -23.45 3.08
C THR A 180 -11.47 -23.79 4.50
N ALA A 181 -10.23 -24.24 4.71
CA ALA A 181 -9.67 -24.50 6.02
C ALA A 181 -8.14 -24.43 6.01
N PHE A 182 -7.55 -24.28 7.20
CA PHE A 182 -6.11 -24.46 7.42
C PHE A 182 -5.89 -25.54 8.48
N THR A 183 -4.91 -26.41 8.28
CA THR A 183 -4.36 -27.23 9.37
C THR A 183 -3.23 -26.44 10.02
N THR A 184 -3.38 -26.10 11.30
CA THR A 184 -2.39 -25.32 12.04
C THR A 184 -2.54 -25.54 13.53
N ASP A 185 -1.43 -25.43 14.27
CA ASP A 185 -1.46 -25.47 15.73
C ASP A 185 -2.11 -24.21 16.31
N ALA A 186 -2.72 -24.35 17.49
CA ALA A 186 -3.32 -23.24 18.19
C ALA A 186 -2.28 -22.14 18.50
N ASN A 187 -2.73 -20.88 18.56
CA ASN A 187 -1.94 -19.70 18.90
C ASN A 187 -0.83 -19.31 17.91
N ARG A 188 -0.79 -19.91 16.71
CA ARG A 188 0.10 -19.46 15.63
C ARG A 188 -0.42 -18.19 14.95
N VAL A 189 0.49 -17.32 14.51
CA VAL A 189 0.15 -16.11 13.76
C VAL A 189 1.00 -16.04 12.49
N PHE A 190 0.36 -16.04 11.33
CA PHE A 190 1.03 -15.96 10.04
C PHE A 190 0.87 -14.57 9.44
N ARG A 191 1.98 -14.01 8.96
CA ARG A 191 1.99 -12.90 8.02
C ARG A 191 1.91 -13.50 6.63
N VAL A 192 0.88 -13.12 5.89
CA VAL A 192 0.56 -13.73 4.60
C VAL A 192 0.63 -12.69 3.50
N THR A 193 1.32 -13.01 2.42
CA THR A 193 1.20 -12.32 1.13
C THR A 193 0.45 -13.22 0.15
N ALA A 194 -0.58 -12.72 -0.51
CA ALA A 194 -1.23 -13.41 -1.62
C ALA A 194 -0.30 -13.36 -2.84
N GLY A 195 0.28 -14.49 -3.23
CA GLY A 195 1.09 -14.64 -4.42
C GLY A 195 0.29 -14.91 -5.70
N GLY A 196 -0.98 -15.33 -5.57
CA GLY A 196 -1.95 -15.52 -6.64
C GLY A 196 -3.35 -15.10 -6.21
N ALA A 197 -4.33 -15.18 -7.11
CA ALA A 197 -5.70 -14.81 -6.83
C ALA A 197 -6.52 -16.01 -6.36
N PHE A 198 -6.96 -16.02 -5.09
CA PHE A 198 -7.72 -17.12 -4.48
C PHE A 198 -8.82 -16.59 -3.58
N THR A 199 -9.73 -17.45 -3.13
CA THR A 199 -10.79 -17.07 -2.18
C THR A 199 -10.55 -17.73 -0.83
N LEU A 200 -10.57 -16.94 0.24
CA LEU A 200 -10.74 -17.44 1.61
C LEU A 200 -12.24 -17.53 1.89
N THR A 201 -12.73 -18.74 2.13
CA THR A 201 -14.15 -18.98 2.39
C THR A 201 -14.45 -18.75 3.87
N ASN A 202 -15.32 -17.79 4.19
CA ASN A 202 -15.74 -17.55 5.57
C ASN A 202 -16.62 -18.70 6.06
N ASN A 203 -16.20 -19.36 7.13
CA ASN A 203 -16.88 -20.50 7.76
C ASN A 203 -16.36 -20.71 9.20
N ALA A 204 -16.66 -21.86 9.81
CA ALA A 204 -16.22 -22.18 11.18
C ALA A 204 -14.70 -22.42 11.33
N SER A 205 -14.00 -22.79 10.25
CA SER A 205 -12.55 -23.02 10.23
C SER A 205 -11.76 -21.76 9.84
N ILE A 206 -12.34 -20.87 9.03
CA ILE A 206 -11.76 -19.58 8.64
C ILE A 206 -12.78 -18.49 8.93
N VAL A 207 -12.55 -17.73 9.99
CA VAL A 207 -13.37 -16.56 10.35
C VAL A 207 -12.76 -15.31 9.71
N THR A 208 -13.43 -14.69 8.74
CA THR A 208 -12.94 -13.47 8.11
C THR A 208 -13.33 -12.23 8.91
N ASN A 209 -12.51 -11.18 8.88
CA ASN A 209 -12.81 -9.89 9.52
C ASN A 209 -14.03 -9.16 8.93
N THR A 210 -14.51 -9.57 7.76
CA THR A 210 -15.69 -8.98 7.09
C THR A 210 -16.98 -9.77 7.32
N GLY A 211 -16.90 -10.98 7.91
CA GLY A 211 -18.04 -11.90 7.97
C GLY A 211 -18.48 -12.45 6.61
N ALA A 212 -17.71 -12.19 5.55
CA ALA A 212 -17.96 -12.64 4.18
C ALA A 212 -16.71 -13.28 3.58
N ASN A 213 -16.86 -14.02 2.48
CA ASN A 213 -15.71 -14.56 1.75
C ASN A 213 -14.77 -13.41 1.32
N ILE A 214 -13.46 -13.63 1.45
CA ILE A 214 -12.45 -12.69 0.97
C ILE A 214 -11.92 -13.22 -0.36
N VAL A 215 -12.07 -12.43 -1.42
CA VAL A 215 -11.45 -12.69 -2.73
C VAL A 215 -10.11 -11.97 -2.75
N ALA A 216 -9.04 -12.72 -2.57
CA ALA A 216 -7.68 -12.18 -2.59
C ALA A 216 -7.15 -12.04 -4.01
N SER A 217 -6.48 -10.93 -4.26
CA SER A 217 -5.71 -10.64 -5.46
C SER A 217 -4.23 -10.80 -5.17
N ALA A 218 -3.45 -11.05 -6.23
CA ALA A 218 -2.00 -11.12 -6.09
C ALA A 218 -1.44 -9.78 -5.57
N GLY A 219 -0.61 -9.85 -4.53
CA GLY A 219 -0.04 -8.70 -3.84
C GLY A 219 -0.73 -8.35 -2.53
N ASP A 220 -1.97 -8.80 -2.30
CA ASP A 220 -2.70 -8.49 -1.07
C ASP A 220 -1.98 -9.08 0.15
N THR A 221 -2.13 -8.45 1.31
CA THR A 221 -1.47 -8.88 2.55
C THR A 221 -2.45 -9.01 3.69
N PHE A 222 -2.26 -10.01 4.54
CA PHE A 222 -3.15 -10.25 5.68
C PHE A 222 -2.47 -11.01 6.81
N MET A 223 -3.07 -10.98 7.99
CA MET A 223 -2.64 -11.76 9.14
C MET A 223 -3.65 -12.87 9.46
N LEU A 224 -3.18 -14.12 9.52
CA LEU A 224 -3.96 -15.26 10.01
C LEU A 224 -3.57 -15.55 11.45
N ARG A 225 -4.52 -15.60 12.37
CA ARG A 225 -4.29 -16.02 13.76
C ARG A 225 -5.08 -17.30 14.05
N ALA A 226 -4.41 -18.34 14.51
CA ALA A 226 -5.05 -19.57 14.96
C ALA A 226 -5.58 -19.37 16.39
N THR A 227 -6.90 -19.25 16.55
CA THR A 227 -7.55 -19.12 17.87
C THR A 227 -7.69 -20.47 18.57
N ALA A 228 -7.76 -21.54 17.78
CA ALA A 228 -7.67 -22.93 18.22
C ALA A 228 -6.97 -23.76 17.12
N ALA A 229 -6.66 -25.03 17.41
CA ALA A 229 -6.11 -25.91 16.38
C ALA A 229 -7.09 -26.01 15.21
N ASN A 230 -6.60 -25.76 13.99
CA ASN A 230 -7.38 -25.76 12.73
C ASN A 230 -8.50 -24.72 12.62
N THR A 231 -8.59 -23.78 13.55
CA THR A 231 -9.52 -22.65 13.48
C THR A 231 -8.71 -21.37 13.44
N VAL A 232 -8.82 -20.64 12.33
CA VAL A 232 -8.11 -19.37 12.12
C VAL A 232 -9.10 -18.23 11.97
N GLU A 233 -8.67 -17.04 12.38
CA GLU A 233 -9.30 -15.78 12.03
C GLU A 233 -8.35 -14.94 11.17
N VAL A 234 -8.92 -14.21 10.20
CA VAL A 234 -8.22 -13.17 9.45
C VAL A 234 -8.29 -11.90 10.30
N LEU A 235 -7.21 -11.53 10.98
CA LEU A 235 -7.19 -10.39 11.90
C LEU A 235 -7.24 -9.05 11.16
N SER A 236 -6.49 -8.97 10.07
CA SER A 236 -6.38 -7.78 9.23
C SER A 236 -6.19 -8.22 7.78
N TYR A 237 -6.78 -7.45 6.87
CA TYR A 237 -6.65 -7.64 5.44
C TYR A 237 -6.38 -6.30 4.78
N CYS A 238 -5.31 -6.24 3.98
CA CYS A 238 -4.87 -5.06 3.27
C CYS A 238 -4.75 -5.38 1.79
N TYR A 239 -5.48 -4.64 0.96
CA TYR A 239 -5.40 -4.73 -0.48
C TYR A 239 -4.05 -4.15 -0.95
N ALA A 240 -3.45 -4.75 -1.97
CA ALA A 240 -2.28 -4.18 -2.65
C ALA A 240 -2.61 -2.85 -3.35
N GLY A 241 -3.89 -2.66 -3.71
CA GLY A 241 -4.43 -1.44 -4.32
C GLY A 241 -5.45 -0.73 -3.43
N ILE A 242 -6.19 0.22 -4.02
CA ILE A 242 -7.31 0.88 -3.34
C ILE A 242 -8.37 -0.18 -3.04
N ALA A 243 -8.82 -0.25 -1.78
CA ALA A 243 -9.90 -1.15 -1.38
C ALA A 243 -11.11 -0.94 -2.32
N PRO A 244 -11.77 -2.02 -2.80
CA PRO A 244 -13.06 -1.90 -3.44
C PRO A 244 -14.11 -1.64 -2.35
N ASP A 245 -14.00 -0.53 -1.63
CA ASP A 245 -15.19 0.02 -1.01
C ASP A 245 -16.05 0.54 -2.17
N GLY A 246 -17.09 -0.22 -2.52
CA GLY A 246 -18.07 0.17 -3.53
C GLY A 246 -18.71 1.55 -3.25
N SER A 247 -18.56 2.09 -2.02
CA SER A 247 -19.00 3.43 -1.64
C SER A 247 -18.05 4.57 -2.08
N ILE A 248 -16.76 4.27 -2.26
CA ILE A 248 -15.73 5.19 -2.75
C ILE A 248 -15.35 4.75 -4.17
N ALA A 249 -16.26 4.99 -5.12
CA ALA A 249 -15.95 4.83 -6.53
C ALA A 249 -14.71 5.67 -6.90
N THR A 250 -13.88 5.19 -7.84
CA THR A 250 -12.74 5.94 -8.40
C THR A 250 -13.13 7.36 -8.83
N ALA A 251 -14.40 7.56 -9.24
CA ALA A 251 -14.98 8.86 -9.55
C ALA A 251 -14.99 9.85 -8.36
N LYS A 252 -15.20 9.39 -7.12
CA LYS A 252 -15.16 10.26 -5.92
C LYS A 252 -13.75 10.70 -5.56
N LEU A 253 -12.75 9.88 -5.86
CA LEU A 253 -11.32 10.24 -5.71
C LEU A 253 -10.82 11.10 -6.89
N SER A 254 -11.47 11.00 -8.05
CA SER A 254 -11.20 11.78 -9.26
C SER A 254 -11.80 13.19 -9.25
N ARG A 255 -12.54 13.58 -8.20
CA ARG A 255 -13.23 14.89 -8.11
C ARG A 255 -12.73 15.75 -6.94
N PRO A 256 -11.41 16.02 -6.82
CA PRO A 256 -10.94 16.95 -5.81
C PRO A 256 -11.45 18.37 -6.11
N PRO A 257 -11.68 19.21 -5.08
CA PRO A 257 -11.96 20.64 -5.28
C PRO A 257 -10.85 21.24 -6.15
N THR A 258 -11.19 21.62 -7.38
CA THR A 258 -10.19 22.04 -8.37
C THR A 258 -10.50 23.48 -8.77
N PHE A 259 -9.51 24.36 -8.64
CA PHE A 259 -9.56 25.71 -9.21
C PHE A 259 -9.36 25.66 -10.72
N GLY A 260 -10.10 26.49 -11.45
CA GLY A 260 -9.79 26.81 -12.83
C GLY A 260 -8.58 27.72 -12.96
N THR A 261 -8.38 28.23 -14.16
CA THR A 261 -7.40 29.29 -14.44
C THR A 261 -7.96 30.63 -13.97
N ALA A 262 -7.16 31.40 -13.24
CA ALA A 262 -7.55 32.74 -12.82
C ALA A 262 -7.80 33.65 -14.04
N VAL A 263 -8.89 34.40 -13.99
CA VAL A 263 -9.32 35.34 -15.04
C VAL A 263 -9.04 36.76 -14.54
N ASN A 264 -8.21 37.49 -15.27
CA ASN A 264 -7.89 38.89 -14.97
C ASN A 264 -9.04 39.81 -15.39
N THR A 265 -9.44 40.72 -14.50
CA THR A 265 -10.51 41.72 -14.74
C THR A 265 -9.91 43.10 -14.94
N THR A 266 -8.94 43.23 -15.85
CA THR A 266 -8.20 44.49 -16.09
C THR A 266 -8.69 45.26 -17.32
N SER A 267 -9.70 44.74 -18.02
CA SER A 267 -10.31 45.36 -19.21
C SER A 267 -11.63 44.66 -19.56
N GLY A 268 -12.43 45.26 -20.44
CA GLY A 268 -13.68 44.66 -20.93
C GLY A 268 -14.84 44.82 -19.94
N THR A 269 -16.06 44.49 -20.39
CA THR A 269 -17.29 44.69 -19.60
C THR A 269 -17.91 43.37 -19.12
N ALA A 270 -17.40 42.23 -19.60
CA ALA A 270 -17.86 40.89 -19.21
C ALA A 270 -16.74 39.86 -19.35
N HIS A 271 -16.71 38.90 -18.43
CA HIS A 271 -15.81 37.76 -18.42
C HIS A 271 -16.60 36.47 -18.21
N ASP A 272 -16.53 35.58 -19.19
CA ASP A 272 -17.28 34.33 -19.18
C ASP A 272 -16.37 33.16 -18.85
N VAL A 273 -16.82 32.28 -17.95
CA VAL A 273 -16.21 30.97 -17.73
C VAL A 273 -17.21 29.92 -18.18
N THR A 274 -16.83 29.12 -19.16
CA THR A 274 -17.64 28.03 -19.74
C THR A 274 -17.06 26.67 -19.35
N GLY A 275 -17.79 25.59 -19.65
CA GLY A 275 -17.32 24.23 -19.36
C GLY A 275 -17.46 23.84 -17.89
N ILE A 276 -18.42 24.44 -17.19
CA ILE A 276 -18.76 24.08 -15.81
C ILE A 276 -19.20 22.60 -15.81
N PRO A 277 -18.56 21.72 -15.02
CA PRO A 277 -18.90 20.31 -15.05
C PRO A 277 -20.32 20.04 -14.56
N SER A 278 -21.06 19.18 -15.26
CA SER A 278 -22.46 18.85 -14.95
C SER A 278 -22.67 18.16 -13.59
N TRP A 279 -21.59 17.66 -12.98
CA TRP A 279 -21.58 17.04 -11.67
C TRP A 279 -21.41 18.02 -10.51
N ALA A 280 -21.04 19.27 -10.78
CA ALA A 280 -20.84 20.26 -9.72
C ALA A 280 -22.17 20.56 -9.03
N ASN A 281 -22.24 20.43 -7.71
CA ASN A 281 -23.36 20.94 -6.91
C ASN A 281 -22.96 22.15 -6.06
N GLU A 282 -21.66 22.43 -5.95
CA GLU A 282 -21.17 23.66 -5.33
C GLU A 282 -20.11 24.34 -6.21
N ILE A 283 -20.25 25.66 -6.36
CA ILE A 283 -19.30 26.49 -7.10
C ILE A 283 -18.87 27.66 -6.21
N LEU A 284 -17.55 27.83 -6.07
CA LEU A 284 -16.96 28.95 -5.36
C LEU A 284 -16.24 29.86 -6.35
N ILE A 285 -16.55 31.15 -6.34
CA ILE A 285 -15.98 32.16 -7.23
C ILE A 285 -15.29 33.21 -6.37
N PRO A 286 -14.04 32.97 -5.92
CA PRO A 286 -13.27 33.99 -5.22
C PRO A 286 -12.82 35.07 -6.21
N PHE A 287 -12.81 36.31 -5.74
CA PHE A 287 -12.31 37.45 -6.50
C PHE A 287 -11.50 38.37 -5.59
N LYS A 288 -10.48 39.02 -6.16
CA LYS A 288 -9.56 39.87 -5.43
C LYS A 288 -9.29 41.15 -6.22
N GLY A 289 -9.50 42.27 -5.55
CA GLY A 289 -9.15 43.60 -6.05
C GLY A 289 -9.94 44.02 -7.29
N VAL A 290 -11.16 43.53 -7.47
CA VAL A 290 -12.00 43.84 -8.63
C VAL A 290 -12.48 45.29 -8.55
N SER A 291 -12.24 46.06 -9.61
CA SER A 291 -12.65 47.46 -9.75
C SER A 291 -13.12 47.78 -11.18
N THR A 292 -13.81 48.92 -11.31
CA THR A 292 -14.34 49.45 -12.58
C THR A 292 -13.93 50.91 -12.76
N ASN A 293 -13.76 51.35 -14.01
CA ASN A 293 -13.35 52.73 -14.34
C ASN A 293 -14.51 53.74 -14.38
N GLY A 294 -15.68 53.33 -13.89
CA GLY A 294 -16.90 54.12 -13.82
C GLY A 294 -17.86 53.54 -12.78
N THR A 295 -19.00 54.19 -12.60
CA THR A 295 -20.03 53.75 -11.63
C THR A 295 -20.96 52.76 -12.31
N SER A 296 -20.73 51.45 -12.12
CA SER A 296 -21.71 50.41 -12.39
C SER A 296 -21.50 49.27 -11.40
N PRO A 297 -22.57 48.74 -10.79
CA PRO A 297 -22.46 47.56 -9.94
C PRO A 297 -21.88 46.37 -10.72
N VAL A 298 -21.12 45.52 -10.02
CA VAL A 298 -20.61 44.25 -10.54
C VAL A 298 -21.68 43.17 -10.35
N ARG A 299 -21.85 42.30 -11.33
CA ARG A 299 -22.92 41.32 -11.43
C ARG A 299 -22.37 39.94 -11.78
N LEU A 300 -22.84 38.92 -11.08
CA LEU A 300 -22.67 37.52 -11.46
C LEU A 300 -23.95 36.99 -12.11
N GLN A 301 -23.82 36.38 -13.28
CA GLN A 301 -24.89 35.68 -13.98
C GLN A 301 -24.50 34.21 -14.22
N LEU A 302 -25.52 33.37 -14.29
CA LEU A 302 -25.48 31.95 -14.56
C LEU A 302 -26.09 31.65 -15.93
N GLY A 303 -25.73 30.52 -16.52
CA GLY A 303 -26.22 30.14 -17.84
C GLY A 303 -26.28 28.65 -18.12
N SER A 304 -27.12 28.31 -19.08
CA SER A 304 -27.26 26.98 -19.66
C SER A 304 -27.44 27.13 -21.16
N GLY A 305 -26.39 26.88 -21.96
CA GLY A 305 -26.39 27.18 -23.40
C GLY A 305 -26.24 28.66 -23.74
N SER A 306 -26.80 29.56 -22.91
CA SER A 306 -26.68 31.01 -22.97
C SER A 306 -26.72 31.63 -21.57
N ILE A 307 -26.31 32.89 -21.43
CA ILE A 307 -26.39 33.61 -20.16
C ILE A 307 -27.85 33.97 -19.87
N GLN A 308 -28.33 33.60 -18.69
CA GLN A 308 -29.64 34.00 -18.21
C GLN A 308 -29.55 35.42 -17.64
N THR A 309 -30.37 36.32 -18.19
CA THR A 309 -30.37 37.76 -17.87
C THR A 309 -31.62 38.20 -17.11
N SER A 310 -32.50 37.26 -16.74
CA SER A 310 -33.74 37.51 -15.98
C SER A 310 -34.08 36.32 -15.08
N GLY A 311 -35.03 36.49 -14.15
CA GLY A 311 -35.53 35.41 -13.29
C GLY A 311 -34.67 35.14 -12.04
N TYR A 312 -33.75 36.05 -11.70
CA TYR A 312 -33.04 36.01 -10.43
C TYR A 312 -33.93 36.60 -9.33
N GLU A 313 -33.86 36.01 -8.15
CA GLU A 313 -34.33 36.62 -6.91
C GLU A 313 -33.10 37.03 -6.12
N SER A 314 -32.48 38.16 -6.45
CA SER A 314 -31.25 38.63 -5.80
C SER A 314 -31.53 39.80 -4.88
N THR A 315 -31.00 39.74 -3.66
CA THR A 315 -30.94 40.86 -2.72
C THR A 315 -29.49 41.09 -2.30
N ALA A 316 -29.05 42.34 -2.38
CA ALA A 316 -27.73 42.78 -1.95
C ALA A 316 -27.85 43.82 -0.84
N THR A 317 -27.01 43.72 0.17
CA THR A 317 -26.98 44.65 1.30
C THR A 317 -25.55 45.04 1.64
N VAL A 318 -25.35 46.30 2.03
CA VAL A 318 -24.12 46.79 2.63
C VAL A 318 -24.45 47.25 4.05
N MET A 319 -23.69 46.78 5.05
CA MET A 319 -23.97 47.10 6.47
C MET A 319 -24.16 48.59 6.68
N GLY A 320 -25.31 49.00 7.24
CA GLY A 320 -25.56 50.38 7.65
C GLY A 320 -25.78 51.37 6.51
N VAL A 321 -26.02 50.91 5.27
CA VAL A 321 -26.24 51.80 4.11
C VAL A 321 -27.58 51.52 3.43
N ALA A 322 -27.65 50.57 2.50
CA ALA A 322 -28.85 50.35 1.68
C ALA A 322 -28.93 48.91 1.15
N ASN A 323 -30.14 48.54 0.74
CA ASN A 323 -30.46 47.27 0.10
C ASN A 323 -30.79 47.51 -1.38
N GLY A 324 -30.36 46.61 -2.26
CA GLY A 324 -30.74 46.57 -3.66
C GLY A 324 -31.31 45.20 -4.01
N THR A 325 -32.30 45.17 -4.91
CA THR A 325 -32.83 43.93 -5.48
C THR A 325 -32.54 43.86 -6.97
N SER A 326 -32.37 42.67 -7.51
CA SER A 326 -32.14 42.47 -8.94
C SER A 326 -32.83 41.23 -9.46
N THR A 327 -33.43 41.37 -10.64
CA THR A 327 -33.93 40.25 -11.44
C THR A 327 -32.96 39.83 -12.53
N GLY A 328 -31.87 40.58 -12.74
CA GLY A 328 -30.96 40.40 -13.87
C GLY A 328 -29.67 39.64 -13.55
N GLY A 329 -29.36 39.42 -12.27
CA GLY A 329 -28.19 38.70 -11.79
C GLY A 329 -27.98 38.88 -10.29
N PHE A 330 -26.91 38.28 -9.76
CA PHE A 330 -26.46 38.51 -8.39
C PHE A 330 -25.57 39.74 -8.33
N ASP A 331 -26.15 40.86 -7.91
CA ASP A 331 -25.52 42.17 -8.01
C ASP A 331 -24.84 42.55 -6.71
N ARG A 332 -23.58 42.97 -6.79
CA ARG A 332 -22.91 43.65 -5.69
C ARG A 332 -23.42 45.09 -5.65
N TYR A 333 -23.97 45.54 -4.53
CA TYR A 333 -24.34 46.94 -4.34
C TYR A 333 -23.07 47.82 -4.36
N GLN A 334 -23.04 48.85 -5.23
CA GLN A 334 -21.91 49.76 -5.41
C GLN A 334 -22.37 51.22 -5.30
N THR A 335 -21.62 52.03 -4.54
CA THR A 335 -21.97 53.42 -4.22
C THR A 335 -21.07 54.47 -4.85
N ALA A 336 -19.91 54.07 -5.40
CA ALA A 336 -18.95 54.98 -6.04
C ALA A 336 -18.19 54.32 -7.21
N ALA A 337 -17.69 55.15 -8.13
CA ALA A 337 -16.65 54.74 -9.08
C ALA A 337 -15.34 54.46 -8.34
N ALA A 338 -14.54 53.51 -8.83
CA ALA A 338 -13.25 53.08 -8.27
C ALA A 338 -13.28 52.25 -6.95
N ASP A 339 -14.46 51.79 -6.49
CA ASP A 339 -14.51 50.84 -5.37
C ASP A 339 -13.76 49.55 -5.72
N VAL A 340 -12.70 49.25 -4.97
CA VAL A 340 -11.94 48.01 -5.10
C VAL A 340 -12.52 46.96 -4.16
N THR A 341 -12.94 45.81 -4.72
CA THR A 341 -13.66 44.77 -3.97
C THR A 341 -12.95 43.43 -3.98
N SER A 342 -13.02 42.73 -2.85
CA SER A 342 -12.51 41.36 -2.72
C SER A 342 -13.49 40.52 -1.92
N GLY A 343 -13.62 39.25 -2.27
CA GLY A 343 -14.62 38.40 -1.65
C GLY A 343 -14.83 37.11 -2.42
N TRP A 344 -16.03 36.55 -2.29
CA TRP A 344 -16.42 35.33 -2.97
C TRP A 344 -17.92 35.29 -3.21
N PHE A 345 -18.31 34.66 -4.31
CA PHE A 345 -19.64 34.10 -4.48
C PHE A 345 -19.58 32.60 -4.22
N LYS A 346 -20.57 32.06 -3.52
CA LYS A 346 -20.82 30.63 -3.41
C LYS A 346 -22.19 30.31 -3.94
N LEU A 347 -22.21 29.35 -4.85
CA LEU A 347 -23.40 28.80 -5.44
C LEU A 347 -23.59 27.38 -4.93
N THR A 348 -24.81 27.06 -4.49
CA THR A 348 -25.17 25.71 -4.06
C THR A 348 -26.43 25.29 -4.77
N ARG A 349 -26.37 24.13 -5.44
CA ARG A 349 -27.51 23.51 -6.11
C ARG A 349 -28.43 22.88 -5.05
N ILE A 350 -29.70 23.26 -5.01
CA ILE A 350 -30.67 22.64 -4.08
C ILE A 350 -31.27 21.39 -4.70
N THR A 351 -31.85 21.56 -5.90
CA THR A 351 -32.55 20.51 -6.64
C THR A 351 -32.73 20.97 -8.08
N GLY A 352 -32.90 20.02 -9.01
CA GLY A 352 -33.12 20.34 -10.42
C GLY A 352 -32.03 21.27 -10.95
N ASN A 353 -32.38 22.40 -11.53
CA ASN A 353 -31.43 23.41 -12.00
C ASN A 353 -31.52 24.72 -11.19
N THR A 354 -31.95 24.61 -9.93
CA THR A 354 -32.09 25.75 -9.01
C THR A 354 -30.82 25.92 -8.17
N TRP A 355 -30.25 27.12 -8.22
CA TRP A 355 -29.03 27.50 -7.54
C TRP A 355 -29.28 28.61 -6.54
N LEU A 356 -28.86 28.40 -5.29
CA LEU A 356 -28.75 29.46 -4.29
C LEU A 356 -27.42 30.17 -4.45
N CYS A 357 -27.42 31.48 -4.24
CA CYS A 357 -26.22 32.28 -4.10
C CYS A 357 -26.13 32.84 -2.69
N ILE A 358 -24.95 32.74 -2.09
CA ILE A 358 -24.50 33.63 -1.03
C ILE A 358 -23.15 34.23 -1.47
N ALA A 359 -23.02 35.55 -1.37
CA ALA A 359 -21.76 36.21 -1.58
C ALA A 359 -21.42 37.09 -0.38
N GLN A 360 -20.13 37.20 -0.08
CA GLN A 360 -19.62 38.13 0.91
C GLN A 360 -18.42 38.85 0.33
N TYR A 361 -18.38 40.16 0.51
CA TYR A 361 -17.29 40.99 0.00
C TYR A 361 -16.91 42.13 0.94
N ALA A 362 -15.65 42.52 0.87
CA ALA A 362 -15.09 43.68 1.51
C ALA A 362 -14.80 44.76 0.46
N LEU A 363 -15.00 46.01 0.87
CA LEU A 363 -14.62 47.21 0.11
C LEU A 363 -13.28 47.69 0.67
N ASN A 364 -12.25 47.81 -0.15
CA ASN A 364 -10.92 48.22 0.33
C ASN A 364 -10.84 49.72 0.65
N THR A 365 -11.80 50.51 0.16
CA THR A 365 -11.88 51.97 0.28
C THR A 365 -13.02 52.45 1.19
N ALA A 366 -13.90 51.55 1.66
CA ALA A 366 -15.04 51.86 2.51
C ALA A 366 -15.12 50.90 3.71
N SER A 367 -15.62 51.37 4.86
CA SER A 367 -15.60 50.62 6.12
C SER A 367 -16.65 49.50 6.25
N ASN A 368 -17.48 49.27 5.24
CA ASN A 368 -18.68 48.44 5.35
C ASN A 368 -18.60 47.19 4.45
N PRO A 369 -18.65 45.97 5.01
CA PRO A 369 -18.79 44.75 4.21
C PRO A 369 -20.21 44.65 3.63
N GLY A 370 -20.35 43.85 2.57
CA GLY A 370 -21.64 43.55 1.96
C GLY A 370 -21.87 42.07 1.72
N TRP A 371 -23.15 41.72 1.58
CA TRP A 371 -23.62 40.38 1.26
C TRP A 371 -24.61 40.41 0.10
N ILE A 372 -24.62 39.32 -0.65
CA ILE A 372 -25.61 39.05 -1.67
C ILE A 372 -26.24 37.72 -1.31
N THR A 373 -27.55 37.64 -1.35
CA THR A 373 -28.29 36.40 -1.20
C THR A 373 -29.34 36.31 -2.28
N GLY A 374 -29.64 35.10 -2.73
CA GLY A 374 -30.68 34.93 -3.72
C GLY A 374 -30.69 33.56 -4.34
N ASN A 375 -31.54 33.42 -5.35
CA ASN A 375 -31.61 32.19 -6.14
C ASN A 375 -31.94 32.47 -7.60
N VAL A 376 -31.70 31.47 -8.45
CA VAL A 376 -32.18 31.42 -9.83
C VAL A 376 -32.42 29.97 -10.24
N THR A 377 -33.42 29.75 -11.07
CA THR A 377 -33.65 28.46 -11.73
C THR A 377 -33.30 28.58 -13.22
N LEU A 378 -32.42 27.71 -13.69
CA LEU A 378 -31.99 27.66 -15.09
C LEU A 378 -32.87 26.70 -15.90
N SER A 379 -32.97 26.95 -17.22
CA SER A 379 -33.68 26.07 -18.15
C SER A 379 -33.00 24.70 -18.36
N GLY A 380 -31.72 24.58 -18.01
CA GLY A 380 -30.91 23.37 -18.15
C GLY A 380 -29.76 23.33 -17.15
N ALA A 381 -28.84 22.36 -17.33
CA ALA A 381 -27.66 22.24 -16.48
C ALA A 381 -26.77 23.48 -16.61
N LEU A 382 -26.26 23.98 -15.47
CA LEU A 382 -25.32 25.10 -15.43
C LEU A 382 -24.05 24.72 -16.19
N ASP A 383 -23.73 25.44 -17.26
CA ASP A 383 -22.57 25.17 -18.11
C ASP A 383 -21.62 26.38 -18.23
N ARG A 384 -22.03 27.54 -17.70
CA ARG A 384 -21.27 28.78 -17.76
C ARG A 384 -21.67 29.78 -16.68
N ILE A 385 -20.74 30.66 -16.35
CA ILE A 385 -20.97 31.86 -15.53
C ILE A 385 -20.46 33.10 -16.28
N ARG A 386 -21.04 34.26 -15.99
CA ARG A 386 -20.58 35.56 -16.47
C ARG A 386 -20.37 36.50 -15.30
N PHE A 387 -19.18 37.09 -15.24
CA PHE A 387 -18.85 38.19 -14.34
C PHE A 387 -18.83 39.49 -15.15
N THR A 388 -19.74 40.42 -14.86
CA THR A 388 -20.01 41.59 -15.71
C THR A 388 -20.39 42.82 -14.89
N THR A 389 -20.63 43.95 -15.55
CA THR A 389 -21.19 45.16 -14.96
C THR A 389 -22.67 45.28 -15.34
N VAL A 390 -23.52 45.77 -14.42
CA VAL A 390 -24.98 45.87 -14.62
C VAL A 390 -25.35 46.64 -15.90
N ASP A 391 -24.65 47.74 -16.16
CA ASP A 391 -24.94 48.61 -17.30
C ASP A 391 -24.28 48.13 -18.61
N GLY A 392 -23.47 47.07 -18.55
CA GLY A 392 -22.77 46.45 -19.69
C GLY A 392 -21.79 47.36 -20.44
N THR A 393 -21.64 48.60 -20.00
CA THR A 393 -20.91 49.68 -20.69
C THR A 393 -19.66 50.12 -19.95
N VAL A 394 -19.60 49.93 -18.62
CA VAL A 394 -18.47 50.29 -17.78
C VAL A 394 -17.45 49.15 -17.77
N PRO A 395 -16.21 49.38 -18.23
CA PRO A 395 -15.15 48.37 -18.15
C PRO A 395 -14.62 48.12 -16.74
N PHE A 396 -14.20 46.87 -16.51
CA PHE A 396 -13.29 46.54 -15.43
C PHE A 396 -11.89 47.10 -15.71
N ASP A 397 -11.18 47.50 -14.67
CA ASP A 397 -9.84 48.08 -14.77
C ASP A 397 -8.83 47.48 -13.77
N GLY A 398 -9.26 46.56 -12.91
CA GLY A 398 -8.43 45.95 -11.89
C GLY A 398 -8.96 44.62 -11.35
N GLY A 399 -8.03 43.79 -10.87
CA GLY A 399 -8.32 42.58 -10.12
C GLY A 399 -8.32 41.29 -10.92
N SER A 400 -8.75 40.21 -10.27
CA SER A 400 -8.97 38.90 -10.88
C SER A 400 -9.99 38.09 -10.10
N PHE A 401 -10.52 37.06 -10.73
CA PHE A 401 -11.33 36.03 -10.08
C PHE A 401 -10.91 34.64 -10.54
N ASN A 402 -11.36 33.61 -9.82
CA ASN A 402 -11.23 32.22 -10.24
C ASN A 402 -12.54 31.49 -9.95
N VAL A 403 -12.67 30.25 -10.42
CA VAL A 403 -13.83 29.40 -10.19
C VAL A 403 -13.37 28.04 -9.71
N LEU A 404 -13.96 27.55 -8.63
CA LEU A 404 -13.74 26.23 -8.08
C LEU A 404 -15.04 25.45 -8.07
N PHE A 405 -14.97 24.17 -8.45
CA PHE A 405 -16.11 23.26 -8.50
C PHE A 405 -15.90 22.10 -7.54
N ARG A 406 -16.97 21.66 -6.87
CA ARG A 406 -17.00 20.41 -6.11
C ARG A 406 -18.41 19.80 -6.12
N GLU A 407 -18.48 18.53 -5.75
CA GLU A 407 -19.72 17.78 -5.59
C GLU A 407 -20.53 18.24 -4.38
#